data_AF-A0A9K3M1P2-F1
#
_entry.id   AF-A0A9K3M1P2-F1
#
_cell.length_a   1.000
_cell.length_b   1.000
_cell.length_c   1.000
_cell.angle_alpha   90.00
_cell.angle_beta   90.00
_cell.angle_gamma   90.00
#
_symmetry.space_group_name_H-M   'P 1'
#
loop_
_entity.id
_entity.type
_entity.pdbx_description
1 polymer ?
#
loop_
_entity_poly.entity_id
_entity_poly.type
_entity_poly.pdbx_seq_one_letter_code
_entity_poly.pdbx_strand_id
1 'polypeptide(L)'
;MTTVQRNFSKLRLFWVGMTILGLFDPTLAFQNSYHCSIGAPVTKPLLNPLWMVTTNNEEDEAQKLLDRAAQLRAEIAQAEGKTLEQVQDEAKRKKDDEKRRIEQADRQRDAAKAQHNQSKDPGSYLVQVPNTVDDMVRQAARAVERAFQDGITRQTVRFNLVTENQSATEENEWPGGARQMYREAGKPLTDALLREIRAPTKKVDEMVQERRLAPTVKAQDIWDFDGSALHTAEAAEGASADIQALVFPNTDTKYLDDISKISEAMGSRLFLLVNPFWRNVDSWSFNLLAPGAKRKAQEVVFDQGFNETYSLMVFQVRGENCVAVKAYPYDWQLFAFREDDYYVNQESILRLGSTKEEPTSALVTELINSRPEFKDTRTMRQMKKNIQR
;
A
#
# COMPACT_ATOMS: atom_id res chain seq x y z
N MET A 1 4.82 -51.92 -46.14
CA MET A 1 5.82 -52.96 -45.86
C MET A 1 7.19 -52.32 -45.79
N THR A 2 7.67 -51.97 -44.60
CA THR A 2 9.10 -52.02 -44.22
C THR A 2 9.25 -51.62 -42.76
N THR A 3 9.63 -52.59 -41.96
CA THR A 3 10.07 -52.51 -40.56
C THR A 3 11.51 -52.02 -40.53
N VAL A 4 11.88 -51.09 -39.65
CA VAL A 4 13.27 -50.95 -39.16
C VAL A 4 13.28 -50.55 -37.69
N GLN A 5 13.79 -51.47 -36.87
CA GLN A 5 14.26 -51.28 -35.50
C GLN A 5 15.52 -50.40 -35.44
N ARG A 6 15.75 -49.68 -34.34
CA ARG A 6 17.07 -49.36 -33.74
C ARG A 6 16.83 -48.80 -32.33
N ASN A 7 17.11 -49.58 -31.29
CA ASN A 7 18.39 -49.75 -30.59
C ASN A 7 18.52 -48.80 -29.38
N PHE A 8 18.32 -49.40 -28.21
CA PHE A 8 18.73 -48.89 -26.90
C PHE A 8 20.27 -48.98 -26.77
N SER A 9 20.91 -47.88 -26.39
CA SER A 9 22.26 -47.88 -25.84
C SER A 9 22.27 -47.15 -24.50
N LYS A 10 22.70 -47.91 -23.48
CA LYS A 10 23.02 -47.51 -22.12
C LYS A 10 24.21 -46.56 -22.13
N LEU A 11 24.17 -45.48 -21.35
CA LEU A 11 25.38 -44.82 -20.85
C LEU A 11 25.27 -44.68 -19.32
N ARG A 12 26.27 -45.24 -18.62
CA ARG A 12 26.50 -45.10 -17.17
C ARG A 12 27.61 -44.08 -16.93
N LEU A 13 27.38 -43.28 -15.89
CA LEU A 13 28.30 -42.62 -14.95
C LEU A 13 29.69 -42.16 -15.41
N PHE A 14 29.97 -40.88 -15.17
CA PHE A 14 31.19 -40.47 -14.47
C PHE A 14 30.85 -39.45 -13.38
N TRP A 15 31.20 -39.79 -12.14
CA TRP A 15 31.21 -38.94 -10.97
C TRP A 15 32.63 -38.41 -10.85
N VAL A 16 32.82 -37.09 -10.83
CA VAL A 16 34.10 -36.46 -10.48
C VAL A 16 33.84 -35.56 -9.29
N GLY A 17 34.23 -36.05 -8.11
CA GLY A 17 34.35 -35.25 -6.91
C GLY A 17 35.63 -34.44 -6.98
N MET A 18 35.52 -33.13 -6.75
CA MET A 18 36.67 -32.25 -6.60
C MET A 18 36.62 -31.65 -5.20
N THR A 19 37.35 -32.31 -4.29
CA THR A 19 37.66 -31.85 -2.95
C THR A 19 38.81 -30.85 -3.05
N ILE A 20 38.56 -29.57 -2.74
CA ILE A 20 39.64 -28.60 -2.50
C ILE A 20 39.73 -28.39 -0.99
N LEU A 21 40.78 -28.99 -0.42
CA LEU A 21 41.31 -28.69 0.90
C LEU A 21 42.18 -27.42 0.77
N GLY A 22 41.79 -26.36 1.46
CA GLY A 22 42.58 -25.14 1.64
C GLY A 22 42.68 -24.83 3.13
N LEU A 23 43.82 -25.20 3.71
CA LEU A 23 44.29 -24.82 5.05
C LEU A 23 44.47 -23.31 5.14
N PHE A 24 43.84 -22.65 6.13
CA PHE A 24 44.38 -21.44 6.77
C PHE A 24 43.80 -21.34 8.18
N ASP A 25 44.70 -21.39 9.16
CA ASP A 25 44.50 -21.18 10.60
C ASP A 25 45.64 -20.26 11.07
N PRO A 26 45.62 -19.68 12.28
CA PRO A 26 44.97 -18.44 12.65
C PRO A 26 46.02 -17.39 13.10
N THR A 27 45.59 -16.37 13.83
CA THR A 27 46.37 -15.36 14.58
C THR A 27 46.79 -14.10 13.82
N LEU A 28 46.14 -12.99 14.17
CA LEU A 28 46.83 -11.76 14.55
C LEU A 28 45.89 -10.87 15.36
N ALA A 29 46.23 -10.77 16.64
CA ALA A 29 45.74 -9.77 17.56
C ALA A 29 46.27 -8.39 17.12
N PHE A 30 45.43 -7.36 17.16
CA PHE A 30 45.90 -6.00 17.35
C PHE A 30 45.02 -5.31 18.38
N GLN A 31 45.59 -5.21 19.58
CA GLN A 31 45.23 -4.22 20.58
C GLN A 31 45.54 -2.83 19.99
N ASN A 32 44.63 -1.88 20.16
CA ASN A 32 45.05 -0.53 20.49
C ASN A 32 44.05 0.14 21.42
N SER A 33 44.55 0.31 22.63
CA SER A 33 44.09 1.13 23.73
C SER A 33 44.08 2.61 23.37
N TYR A 34 42.99 3.31 23.70
CA TYR A 34 43.08 4.68 24.19
C TYR A 34 42.28 4.81 25.48
N HIS A 35 43.04 5.05 26.55
CA HIS A 35 42.61 5.54 27.85
C HIS A 35 42.39 7.06 27.73
N CYS A 36 41.22 7.56 28.12
CA CYS A 36 41.08 8.85 28.81
C CYS A 36 39.70 8.91 29.50
N SER A 37 39.56 8.44 30.75
CA SER A 37 39.49 9.22 32.00
C SER A 37 38.42 10.32 32.11
N ILE A 38 37.58 10.13 33.15
CA ILE A 38 36.94 11.11 34.05
C ILE A 38 35.52 11.59 33.68
N GLY A 39 34.53 11.17 34.49
CA GLY A 39 33.21 11.78 34.53
C GLY A 39 32.17 11.01 35.36
N ALA A 40 32.21 11.19 36.68
CA ALA A 40 31.15 11.06 37.71
C ALA A 40 30.03 9.98 37.64
N PRO A 41 29.74 9.27 38.74
CA PRO A 41 28.57 8.40 38.84
C PRO A 41 27.29 9.23 39.01
N VAL A 42 26.40 9.20 38.01
CA VAL A 42 25.02 9.68 38.16
C VAL A 42 24.25 8.67 39.02
N THR A 43 23.87 9.14 40.20
CA THR A 43 23.02 8.46 41.17
C THR A 43 21.70 8.02 40.55
N LYS A 44 21.36 6.74 40.75
CA LYS A 44 20.03 6.16 40.53
C LYS A 44 18.96 7.02 41.21
N PRO A 45 17.91 7.48 40.52
CA PRO A 45 16.70 7.88 41.21
C PRO A 45 15.97 6.61 41.67
N LEU A 46 15.75 6.54 42.99
CA LEU A 46 14.85 5.60 43.62
C LEU A 46 13.46 5.76 43.00
N LEU A 47 12.98 4.71 42.33
CA LEU A 47 11.59 4.56 41.93
C LEU A 47 10.74 4.49 43.20
N ASN A 48 10.02 5.57 43.49
CA ASN A 48 8.89 5.59 44.41
C ASN A 48 7.78 4.67 43.89
N PRO A 49 7.28 3.71 44.69
CA PRO A 49 6.00 3.07 44.42
C PRO A 49 4.91 3.93 45.08
N LEU A 50 4.35 4.88 44.33
CA LEU A 50 3.17 5.63 44.79
C LEU A 50 2.16 5.81 43.65
N TRP A 51 1.57 4.69 43.24
CA TRP A 51 0.32 4.66 42.48
C TRP A 51 -0.65 3.73 43.20
N MET A 52 -1.12 4.17 44.37
CA MET A 52 -2.40 3.76 44.91
C MET A 52 -2.99 4.98 45.63
N VAL A 53 -4.30 5.18 45.44
CA VAL A 53 -5.17 6.17 46.09
C VAL A 53 -5.30 7.53 45.37
N THR A 54 -6.14 7.57 44.32
CA THR A 54 -6.88 8.80 43.93
C THR A 54 -8.36 8.55 43.64
N THR A 55 -8.93 7.41 44.05
CA THR A 55 -10.37 7.13 43.84
C THR A 55 -11.27 7.92 44.81
N ASN A 56 -10.75 8.33 45.98
CA ASN A 56 -11.58 8.99 47.01
C ASN A 56 -11.90 10.46 46.70
N ASN A 57 -11.17 11.12 45.79
CA ASN A 57 -11.38 12.54 45.51
C ASN A 57 -12.47 12.77 44.44
N GLU A 58 -12.63 11.82 43.52
CA GLU A 58 -13.65 11.88 42.45
C GLU A 58 -15.06 11.62 43.01
N GLU A 59 -15.19 10.72 43.98
CA GLU A 59 -16.47 10.44 44.67
C GLU A 59 -16.94 11.64 45.50
N ASP A 60 -16.03 12.31 46.21
CA ASP A 60 -16.32 13.52 46.99
C ASP A 60 -16.71 14.71 46.10
N GLU A 61 -16.11 14.85 44.93
CA GLU A 61 -16.49 15.88 43.95
C GLU A 61 -17.85 15.58 43.30
N ALA A 62 -18.12 14.32 42.97
CA ALA A 62 -19.43 13.91 42.46
C ALA A 62 -20.54 14.17 43.48
N GLN A 63 -20.29 13.90 44.76
CA GLN A 63 -21.26 14.15 45.83
C GLN A 63 -21.55 15.65 46.00
N LYS A 64 -20.52 16.50 45.98
CA LYS A 64 -20.70 17.98 46.04
C LYS A 64 -21.48 18.53 44.84
N LEU A 65 -21.32 17.94 43.66
CA LEU A 65 -22.08 18.32 42.46
C LEU A 65 -23.55 17.90 42.57
N LEU A 66 -23.84 16.72 43.14
CA LEU A 66 -25.21 16.27 43.40
C LEU A 66 -25.92 17.17 44.41
N ASP A 67 -25.22 17.58 45.47
CA ASP A 67 -25.78 18.47 46.51
C ASP A 67 -26.08 19.87 45.95
N ARG A 68 -25.17 20.44 45.14
CA ARG A 68 -25.41 21.70 44.43
C ARG A 68 -26.57 21.60 43.45
N ALA A 69 -26.69 20.47 42.73
CA ALA A 69 -27.81 20.24 41.84
C ALA A 69 -29.15 20.13 42.61
N ALA A 70 -29.13 19.56 43.82
CA ALA A 70 -30.31 19.50 44.68
C ALA A 70 -30.72 20.89 45.20
N GLN A 71 -29.76 21.72 45.60
CA GLN A 71 -30.00 23.11 46.03
C GLN A 71 -30.61 23.95 44.90
N LEU A 72 -30.04 23.90 43.70
CA LEU A 72 -30.57 24.61 42.52
C LEU A 72 -32.01 24.18 42.18
N ARG A 73 -32.34 22.89 42.35
CA ARG A 73 -33.72 22.40 42.12
C ARG A 73 -34.71 22.95 43.14
N ALA A 74 -34.29 23.10 44.40
CA ALA A 74 -35.12 23.68 45.45
C ALA A 74 -35.38 25.18 45.19
N GLU A 75 -34.37 25.93 44.73
CA GLU A 75 -34.52 27.34 44.37
C GLU A 75 -35.46 27.53 43.16
N ILE A 76 -35.33 26.69 42.12
CA ILE A 76 -36.22 26.74 40.94
C ILE A 76 -37.66 26.39 41.34
N ALA A 77 -37.86 25.39 42.20
CA ALA A 77 -39.20 25.03 42.69
C ALA A 77 -39.86 26.19 43.46
N GLN A 78 -39.09 26.90 44.30
CA GLN A 78 -39.59 28.09 45.00
C GLN A 78 -39.90 29.25 44.06
N ALA A 79 -39.08 29.47 43.04
CA ALA A 79 -39.27 30.55 42.07
C ALA A 79 -40.46 30.33 41.12
N GLU A 80 -40.72 29.09 40.70
CA GLU A 80 -41.80 28.75 39.77
C GLU A 80 -43.13 28.39 40.46
N GLY A 81 -43.16 28.33 41.80
CA GLY A 81 -44.36 27.95 42.57
C GLY A 81 -44.78 26.50 42.37
N LYS A 82 -43.86 25.62 41.96
CA LYS A 82 -44.10 24.19 41.70
C LYS A 82 -43.58 23.34 42.86
N THR A 83 -44.10 22.12 43.01
CA THR A 83 -43.53 21.18 43.98
C THR A 83 -42.20 20.61 43.47
N LEU A 84 -41.32 20.22 44.40
CA LEU A 84 -40.01 19.66 44.06
C LEU A 84 -40.13 18.41 43.15
N GLU A 85 -41.16 17.60 43.36
CA GLU A 85 -41.47 16.41 42.55
C GLU A 85 -41.85 16.79 41.11
N GLN A 86 -42.66 17.84 40.92
CA GLN A 86 -43.02 18.32 39.58
C GLN A 86 -41.80 18.82 38.79
N VAL A 87 -40.88 19.51 39.46
CA VAL A 87 -39.62 19.98 38.84
C VAL A 87 -38.71 18.81 38.48
N GLN A 88 -38.65 17.77 39.31
CA GLN A 88 -37.87 16.55 39.02
C GLN A 88 -38.45 15.77 37.82
N ASP A 89 -39.78 15.63 37.75
CA ASP A 89 -40.45 14.96 36.64
C ASP A 89 -40.32 15.75 35.33
N GLU A 90 -40.41 17.08 35.39
CA GLU A 90 -40.19 17.94 34.22
C GLU A 90 -38.74 17.85 33.72
N ALA A 91 -37.77 17.86 34.63
CA ALA A 91 -36.35 17.70 34.29
C ALA A 91 -36.05 16.31 33.69
N LYS A 92 -36.68 15.25 34.22
CA LYS A 92 -36.54 13.90 33.71
C LYS A 92 -37.13 13.76 32.30
N ARG A 93 -38.33 14.31 32.07
CA ARG A 93 -38.96 14.33 30.74
C ARG A 93 -38.11 15.10 29.72
N LYS A 94 -37.62 16.29 30.07
CA LYS A 94 -36.73 17.07 29.20
C LYS A 94 -35.45 16.31 28.86
N LYS A 95 -34.86 15.60 29.83
CA LYS A 95 -33.67 14.77 29.60
C LYS A 95 -33.94 13.58 28.68
N ASP A 96 -35.06 12.89 28.86
CA ASP A 96 -35.45 11.75 28.04
C ASP A 96 -35.80 12.19 26.60
N ASP A 97 -36.46 13.35 26.45
CA ASP A 97 -36.77 13.92 25.13
C ASP A 97 -35.51 14.39 24.40
N GLU A 98 -34.56 15.04 25.09
CA GLU A 98 -33.29 15.43 24.49
C GLU A 98 -32.47 14.20 24.07
N LYS A 99 -32.45 13.15 24.90
CA LYS A 99 -31.79 11.89 24.55
C LYS A 99 -32.41 11.25 23.31
N ARG A 100 -33.75 11.23 23.21
CA ARG A 100 -34.45 10.74 22.00
C ARG A 100 -34.14 11.58 20.78
N ARG A 101 -34.01 12.91 20.94
CA ARG A 101 -33.67 13.84 19.84
C ARG A 101 -32.26 13.57 19.32
N ILE A 102 -31.29 13.36 20.22
CA ILE A 102 -29.91 13.01 19.88
C ILE A 102 -29.87 11.67 19.15
N GLU A 103 -30.52 10.64 19.69
CA GLU A 103 -30.57 9.31 19.06
C GLU A 103 -31.24 9.34 17.67
N GLN A 104 -32.30 10.15 17.48
CA GLN A 104 -32.92 10.33 16.18
C GLN A 104 -32.01 11.08 15.20
N ALA A 105 -31.32 12.12 15.66
CA ALA A 105 -30.36 12.87 14.84
C ALA A 105 -29.18 11.98 14.40
N ASP A 106 -28.66 11.15 15.29
CA ASP A 106 -27.60 10.20 14.97
C ASP A 106 -28.08 9.15 13.97
N ARG A 107 -29.27 8.58 14.17
CA ARG A 107 -29.87 7.64 13.20
C ARG A 107 -30.10 8.29 11.84
N GLN A 108 -30.57 9.54 11.79
CA GLN A 108 -30.75 10.27 10.53
C GLN A 108 -29.41 10.55 9.85
N ARG A 109 -28.37 10.92 10.60
CA ARG A 109 -27.02 11.14 10.09
C ARG A 109 -26.42 9.85 9.53
N ASP A 110 -26.60 8.72 10.21
CA ASP A 110 -26.11 7.43 9.76
C ASP A 110 -26.89 6.92 8.54
N ALA A 111 -28.22 7.11 8.50
CA ALA A 111 -29.03 6.83 7.33
C ALA A 111 -28.64 7.69 6.12
N ALA A 112 -28.38 8.99 6.33
CA ALA A 112 -27.93 9.90 5.28
C ALA A 112 -26.54 9.52 4.75
N LYS A 113 -25.61 9.13 5.62
CA LYS A 113 -24.30 8.57 5.23
C LYS A 113 -24.45 7.28 4.43
N ALA A 114 -25.33 6.37 4.86
CA ALA A 114 -25.59 5.12 4.16
C ALA A 114 -26.19 5.35 2.77
N GLN A 115 -27.17 6.24 2.64
CA GLN A 115 -27.76 6.62 1.34
C GLN A 115 -26.75 7.31 0.42
N HIS A 116 -25.94 8.22 0.95
CA HIS A 116 -24.88 8.88 0.18
C HIS A 116 -23.79 7.89 -0.29
N ASN A 117 -23.52 6.83 0.48
CA ASN A 117 -22.58 5.79 0.07
C ASN A 117 -23.19 4.80 -0.95
N GLN A 118 -24.51 4.63 -0.98
CA GLN A 118 -25.21 3.77 -1.95
C GLN A 118 -25.44 4.44 -3.31
N SER A 119 -25.55 5.77 -3.37
CA SER A 119 -25.82 6.50 -4.62
C SER A 119 -24.59 6.85 -5.45
N LYS A 120 -23.38 6.61 -4.91
CA LYS A 120 -22.15 6.81 -5.66
C LYS A 120 -21.80 5.54 -6.41
N ASP A 121 -22.10 5.57 -7.70
CA ASP A 121 -21.56 4.61 -8.66
C ASP A 121 -20.05 4.48 -8.38
N PRO A 122 -19.52 3.29 -8.03
CA PRO A 122 -18.11 3.13 -7.66
C PRO A 122 -17.14 3.59 -8.76
N GLY A 123 -17.60 3.72 -10.01
CA GLY A 123 -16.86 4.32 -11.13
C GLY A 123 -16.91 5.86 -11.24
N SER A 124 -17.63 6.55 -10.35
CA SER A 124 -17.80 8.02 -10.39
C SER A 124 -16.65 8.80 -9.76
N TYR A 125 -15.91 8.20 -8.82
CA TYR A 125 -14.76 8.85 -8.19
C TYR A 125 -13.59 8.86 -9.15
N LEU A 126 -13.21 10.05 -9.62
CA LEU A 126 -12.05 10.24 -10.48
C LEU A 126 -10.76 10.02 -9.66
N VAL A 127 -10.01 8.99 -10.03
CA VAL A 127 -8.65 8.77 -9.56
C VAL A 127 -7.76 9.77 -10.31
N GLN A 128 -7.09 10.65 -9.58
CA GLN A 128 -6.15 11.59 -10.19
C GLN A 128 -4.95 10.83 -10.75
N VAL A 129 -4.53 11.19 -11.96
CA VAL A 129 -3.27 10.69 -12.52
C VAL A 129 -2.12 11.29 -11.71
N PRO A 130 -1.22 10.48 -11.14
CA PRO A 130 -0.08 11.00 -10.39
C PRO A 130 0.85 11.73 -11.35
N ASN A 131 1.26 12.95 -10.99
CA ASN A 131 2.22 13.73 -11.78
C ASN A 131 3.64 13.53 -11.25
N THR A 132 3.79 13.41 -9.93
CA THR A 132 5.09 13.23 -9.27
C THR A 132 5.24 11.83 -8.67
N VAL A 133 6.48 11.44 -8.39
CA VAL A 133 6.79 10.21 -7.65
C VAL A 133 6.08 10.18 -6.30
N ASP A 134 6.07 11.29 -5.57
CA ASP A 134 5.39 11.42 -4.29
C ASP A 134 3.88 11.21 -4.40
N ASP A 135 3.24 11.74 -5.45
CA ASP A 135 1.81 11.52 -5.69
C ASP A 135 1.51 10.04 -5.92
N MET A 136 2.34 9.38 -6.74
CA MET A 136 2.25 7.95 -7.02
C MET A 136 2.41 7.12 -5.74
N VAL A 137 3.41 7.42 -4.92
CA VAL A 137 3.67 6.73 -3.65
C VAL A 137 2.51 6.93 -2.66
N ARG A 138 2.04 8.18 -2.47
CA ARG A 138 0.90 8.46 -1.58
C ARG A 138 -0.38 7.80 -2.04
N GLN A 139 -0.63 7.78 -3.34
CA GLN A 139 -1.81 7.12 -3.92
C GLN A 139 -1.75 5.61 -3.71
N ALA A 140 -0.59 4.99 -3.93
CA ALA A 140 -0.37 3.57 -3.67
C ALA A 140 -0.52 3.23 -2.18
N ALA A 141 0.11 4.01 -1.28
CA ALA A 141 0.00 3.81 0.17
C ALA A 141 -1.47 3.83 0.62
N ARG A 142 -2.23 4.84 0.20
CA ARG A 142 -3.68 4.94 0.52
C ARG A 142 -4.51 3.79 -0.06
N ALA A 143 -4.16 3.29 -1.25
CA ALA A 143 -4.84 2.14 -1.83
C ALA A 143 -4.56 0.86 -1.03
N VAL A 144 -3.29 0.67 -0.65
CA VAL A 144 -2.84 -0.47 0.15
C VAL A 144 -3.46 -0.49 1.54
N GLU A 145 -3.48 0.66 2.22
CA GLU A 145 -4.09 0.82 3.54
C GLU A 145 -5.59 0.55 3.54
N ARG A 146 -6.33 1.08 2.55
CA ARG A 146 -7.77 0.82 2.40
C ARG A 146 -8.05 -0.67 2.17
N ALA A 147 -7.29 -1.29 1.26
CA ALA A 147 -7.41 -2.72 1.00
C ALA A 147 -7.10 -3.55 2.26
N PHE A 148 -6.09 -3.15 3.04
CA PHE A 148 -5.75 -3.82 4.30
C PHE A 148 -6.85 -3.66 5.36
N GLN A 149 -7.44 -2.47 5.48
CA GLN A 149 -8.59 -2.22 6.38
C GLN A 149 -9.80 -3.10 6.01
N ASP A 150 -9.98 -3.39 4.72
CA ASP A 150 -11.00 -4.30 4.21
C ASP A 150 -10.62 -5.80 4.32
N GLY A 151 -9.47 -6.10 4.94
CA GLY A 151 -9.02 -7.46 5.24
C GLY A 151 -8.11 -8.10 4.18
N ILE A 152 -7.69 -7.34 3.16
CA ILE A 152 -6.79 -7.84 2.11
C ILE A 152 -5.34 -7.71 2.58
N THR A 153 -4.74 -8.82 3.02
CA THR A 153 -3.38 -8.86 3.59
C THR A 153 -2.29 -9.25 2.59
N ARG A 154 -2.66 -9.77 1.42
CA ARG A 154 -1.76 -10.13 0.32
C ARG A 154 -2.07 -9.23 -0.86
N GLN A 155 -1.13 -8.38 -1.22
CA GLN A 155 -1.39 -7.34 -2.21
C GLN A 155 -0.25 -7.24 -3.23
N THR A 156 -0.59 -6.81 -4.44
CA THR A 156 0.36 -6.49 -5.50
C THR A 156 0.29 -5.00 -5.81
N VAL A 157 1.46 -4.36 -5.86
CA VAL A 157 1.63 -2.95 -6.22
C VAL A 157 2.51 -2.86 -7.44
N ARG A 158 2.08 -2.13 -8.47
CA ARG A 158 2.88 -1.85 -9.67
C ARG A 158 3.06 -0.35 -9.86
N PHE A 159 4.28 0.10 -9.69
CA PHE A 159 4.69 1.45 -10.01
C PHE A 159 5.12 1.57 -11.47
N ASN A 160 4.95 2.76 -12.04
CA ASN A 160 5.79 3.16 -13.15
C ASN A 160 7.20 3.41 -12.61
N LEU A 161 8.20 2.71 -13.15
CA LEU A 161 9.56 2.77 -12.63
C LEU A 161 10.22 4.05 -13.14
N VAL A 162 10.22 5.07 -12.31
CA VAL A 162 10.79 6.38 -12.61
C VAL A 162 11.79 6.82 -11.55
N THR A 163 12.74 7.64 -11.95
CA THR A 163 13.67 8.28 -11.01
C THR A 163 13.00 9.49 -10.33
N GLU A 164 13.54 9.94 -9.21
CA GLU A 164 12.96 11.02 -8.38
C GLU A 164 12.71 12.35 -9.14
N ASN A 165 13.47 12.61 -10.20
CA ASN A 165 13.40 13.85 -10.99
C ASN A 165 12.44 13.77 -12.19
N GLN A 166 11.82 12.63 -12.44
CA GLN A 166 10.98 12.39 -13.61
C GLN A 166 9.50 12.42 -13.25
N SER A 167 8.65 12.76 -14.23
CA SER A 167 7.21 12.62 -14.07
C SER A 167 6.83 11.16 -13.85
N ALA A 168 5.83 10.91 -13.01
CA ALA A 168 5.28 9.56 -12.82
C ALA A 168 4.65 8.98 -14.09
N THR A 169 4.41 9.81 -15.11
CA THR A 169 3.83 9.44 -16.41
C THR A 169 4.84 9.37 -17.55
N GLU A 170 6.13 9.56 -17.27
CA GLU A 170 7.19 9.40 -18.27
C GLU A 170 7.53 7.92 -18.47
N GLU A 171 7.80 7.55 -19.72
CA GLU A 171 8.29 6.22 -20.07
C GLU A 171 9.82 6.19 -19.88
N ASN A 172 10.30 5.15 -19.19
CA ASN A 172 11.72 4.99 -18.91
C ASN A 172 12.27 3.71 -19.49
N GLU A 173 13.43 3.84 -20.11
CA GLU A 173 14.24 2.74 -20.57
C GLU A 173 15.35 2.46 -19.56
N TRP A 174 15.56 1.17 -19.28
CA TRP A 174 16.52 0.70 -18.29
C TRP A 174 17.63 -0.09 -18.97
N PRO A 175 18.63 0.58 -19.59
CA PRO A 175 19.67 -0.10 -20.37
C PRO A 175 20.54 -1.03 -19.52
N GLY A 176 20.70 -0.73 -18.24
CA GLY A 176 21.39 -1.58 -17.26
C GLY A 176 20.53 -2.72 -16.70
N GLY A 177 19.33 -2.94 -17.26
CA GLY A 177 18.42 -4.02 -16.90
C GLY A 177 17.91 -3.93 -15.45
N ALA A 178 17.51 -5.09 -14.91
CA ALA A 178 16.82 -5.18 -13.63
C ALA A 178 17.64 -4.65 -12.44
N ARG A 179 18.97 -4.74 -12.50
CA ARG A 179 19.85 -4.19 -11.46
C ARG A 179 19.79 -2.66 -11.40
N GLN A 180 19.81 -2.01 -12.57
CA GLN A 180 19.64 -0.56 -12.65
C GLN A 180 18.23 -0.16 -12.21
N MET A 181 17.21 -0.87 -12.71
CA MET A 181 15.80 -0.67 -12.33
C MET A 181 15.62 -0.67 -10.81
N TYR A 182 16.20 -1.64 -10.11
CA TYR A 182 16.13 -1.72 -8.66
C TYR A 182 16.86 -0.60 -7.95
N ARG A 183 18.10 -0.32 -8.34
CA ARG A 183 18.90 0.70 -7.66
C ARG A 183 18.30 2.10 -7.80
N GLU A 184 17.81 2.45 -8.98
CA GLU A 184 17.43 3.81 -9.34
C GLU A 184 15.93 4.11 -9.17
N ALA A 185 15.06 3.10 -9.27
CA ALA A 185 13.61 3.28 -9.11
C ALA A 185 13.00 2.32 -8.08
N GLY A 186 13.20 1.00 -8.23
CA GLY A 186 12.52 -0.01 -7.41
C GLY A 186 12.75 0.19 -5.91
N LYS A 187 14.02 0.30 -5.48
CA LYS A 187 14.41 0.52 -4.09
C LYS A 187 13.85 1.83 -3.51
N PRO A 188 14.10 3.02 -4.10
CA PRO A 188 13.59 4.26 -3.52
C PRO A 188 12.06 4.32 -3.49
N LEU A 189 11.37 3.79 -4.50
CA LEU A 189 9.91 3.72 -4.53
C LEU A 189 9.34 2.81 -3.44
N THR A 190 9.92 1.62 -3.26
CA THR A 190 9.50 0.70 -2.18
C THR A 190 9.79 1.27 -0.81
N ASP A 191 10.97 1.87 -0.60
CA ASP A 191 11.34 2.53 0.65
C ASP A 191 10.34 3.65 0.99
N ALA A 192 10.01 4.50 0.01
CA ALA A 192 9.05 5.59 0.18
C ALA A 192 7.64 5.07 0.49
N LEU A 193 7.18 4.04 -0.25
CA LEU A 193 5.90 3.39 -0.01
C LEU A 193 5.81 2.83 1.42
N LEU A 194 6.81 2.07 1.85
CA LEU A 194 6.82 1.44 3.16
C LEU A 194 6.90 2.46 4.31
N ARG A 195 7.53 3.62 4.09
CA ARG A 195 7.53 4.73 5.07
C ARG A 195 6.16 5.38 5.21
N GLU A 196 5.31 5.32 4.18
CA GLU A 196 3.98 5.92 4.18
C GLU A 196 2.90 4.97 4.75
N ILE A 197 2.98 3.66 4.47
CA ILE A 197 1.92 2.72 4.88
C ILE A 197 1.85 2.54 6.40
N ARG A 198 0.63 2.53 6.95
CA ARG A 198 0.30 2.11 8.31
C ARG A 198 -0.74 1.00 8.29
N ALA A 199 -0.33 -0.21 8.69
CA ALA A 199 -1.16 -1.42 8.64
C ALA A 199 -1.19 -2.20 9.97
N PRO A 200 -1.69 -1.62 11.08
CA PRO A 200 -1.75 -2.32 12.36
C PRO A 200 -2.79 -3.44 12.33
N THR A 201 -2.39 -4.67 12.65
CA THR A 201 -3.31 -5.82 12.77
C THR A 201 -4.16 -5.79 14.04
N LYS A 202 -3.71 -5.09 15.09
CA LYS A 202 -4.45 -4.91 16.34
C LYS A 202 -5.19 -3.58 16.32
N LYS A 203 -6.49 -3.61 16.63
CA LYS A 203 -7.28 -2.40 16.93
C LYS A 203 -6.83 -1.83 18.26
N VAL A 204 -5.72 -1.10 18.26
CA VAL A 204 -5.24 -0.41 19.46
C VAL A 204 -5.75 1.02 19.37
N ASP A 205 -6.79 1.34 20.13
CA ASP A 205 -7.33 2.70 20.25
C ASP A 205 -6.39 3.63 21.04
N GLU A 206 -5.35 3.08 21.68
CA GLU A 206 -4.50 3.77 22.64
C GLU A 206 -3.17 4.30 22.08
N MET A 207 -2.73 3.88 20.89
CA MET A 207 -1.36 4.17 20.36
C MET A 207 -1.32 5.18 19.21
N VAL A 208 -2.07 6.27 19.33
CA VAL A 208 -2.18 7.32 18.28
C VAL A 208 -0.85 8.04 18.03
N GLN A 209 0.00 8.16 19.05
CA GLN A 209 1.30 8.86 18.95
C GLN A 209 2.34 8.02 18.17
N GLU A 210 2.46 6.73 18.47
CA GLU A 210 3.45 5.85 17.84
C GLU A 210 3.12 5.55 16.36
N ARG A 211 1.82 5.53 16.00
CA ARG A 211 1.36 5.46 14.60
C ARG A 211 1.90 6.57 13.71
N ARG A 212 2.22 7.73 14.28
CA ARG A 212 2.73 8.88 13.52
C ARG A 212 4.20 8.74 13.18
N LEU A 213 4.94 7.86 13.86
CA LEU A 213 6.35 7.65 13.57
C LEU A 213 6.48 6.86 12.26
N ALA A 214 7.44 7.27 11.43
CA ALA A 214 7.76 6.54 10.22
C ALA A 214 8.43 5.21 10.58
N PRO A 215 8.03 4.08 9.97
CA PRO A 215 8.68 2.80 10.20
C PRO A 215 10.11 2.82 9.70
N THR A 216 10.96 2.00 10.34
CA THR A 216 12.35 1.83 9.89
C THR A 216 12.38 0.78 8.79
N VAL A 217 12.80 1.16 7.59
CA VAL A 217 12.86 0.25 6.43
C VAL A 217 14.27 -0.35 6.32
N LYS A 218 14.35 -1.68 6.24
CA LYS A 218 15.56 -2.45 5.98
C LYS A 218 15.38 -3.25 4.70
N ALA A 219 16.39 -3.23 3.84
CA ALA A 219 16.41 -4.02 2.60
C ALA A 219 17.44 -5.15 2.72
N GLN A 220 17.03 -6.35 2.31
CA GLN A 220 17.89 -7.51 2.15
C GLN A 220 17.81 -7.96 0.69
N ASP A 221 18.92 -7.80 -0.04
CA ASP A 221 19.00 -8.27 -1.41
C ASP A 221 18.96 -9.81 -1.42
N ILE A 222 18.14 -10.39 -2.30
CA ILE A 222 18.00 -11.86 -2.39
C ILE A 222 19.02 -12.38 -3.39
N TRP A 223 19.07 -11.75 -4.57
CA TRP A 223 20.07 -12.00 -5.61
C TRP A 223 20.51 -10.67 -6.22
N ASP A 224 21.80 -10.36 -6.11
CA ASP A 224 22.36 -9.11 -6.65
C ASP A 224 22.21 -8.98 -8.17
N PHE A 225 22.07 -10.11 -8.89
CA PHE A 225 22.06 -10.12 -10.35
C PHE A 225 20.71 -9.70 -10.96
N ASP A 226 19.59 -10.08 -10.34
CA ASP A 226 18.26 -9.84 -10.91
C ASP A 226 17.54 -8.63 -10.30
N GLY A 227 18.18 -7.94 -9.35
CA GLY A 227 17.63 -6.74 -8.72
C GLY A 227 16.47 -7.02 -7.75
N SER A 228 16.31 -8.26 -7.29
CA SER A 228 15.24 -8.61 -6.35
C SER A 228 15.68 -8.46 -4.89
N ALA A 229 14.81 -7.91 -4.06
CA ALA A 229 15.09 -7.71 -2.64
C ALA A 229 13.85 -7.85 -1.77
N LEU A 230 14.05 -8.29 -0.54
CA LEU A 230 13.05 -8.27 0.51
C LEU A 230 13.22 -7.01 1.36
N HIS A 231 12.19 -6.19 1.41
CA HIS A 231 12.13 -5.00 2.24
C HIS A 231 11.26 -5.29 3.46
N THR A 232 11.76 -4.96 4.64
CA THR A 232 11.03 -5.08 5.91
C THR A 232 10.87 -3.69 6.50
N ALA A 233 9.63 -3.27 6.74
CA ALA A 233 9.29 -2.06 7.47
C ALA A 233 8.96 -2.44 8.91
N GLU A 234 9.84 -2.06 9.84
CA GLU A 234 9.65 -2.29 11.27
C GLU A 234 8.85 -1.13 11.86
N ALA A 235 7.63 -1.41 12.30
CA ALA A 235 6.73 -0.40 12.86
C ALA A 235 7.07 -0.14 14.33
N ALA A 236 6.95 1.11 14.77
CA ALA A 236 7.19 1.49 16.17
C ALA A 236 6.24 0.77 17.15
N GLU A 237 5.00 0.50 16.70
CA GLU A 237 3.97 -0.25 17.43
C GLU A 237 4.32 -1.74 17.67
N GLY A 238 5.41 -2.23 17.06
CA GLY A 238 5.94 -3.58 17.23
C GLY A 238 5.57 -4.56 16.11
N ALA A 239 6.04 -5.80 16.26
CA ALA A 239 6.10 -6.80 15.18
C ALA A 239 4.76 -7.18 14.52
N SER A 240 3.63 -6.87 15.18
CA SER A 240 2.29 -7.07 14.64
C SER A 240 1.90 -6.07 13.54
N ALA A 241 2.59 -4.93 13.46
CA ALA A 241 2.39 -3.91 12.44
C ALA A 241 3.52 -3.89 11.40
N ASP A 242 4.48 -4.82 11.48
CA ASP A 242 5.54 -4.94 10.49
C ASP A 242 4.97 -5.32 9.12
N ILE A 243 5.57 -4.75 8.08
CA ILE A 243 5.20 -4.96 6.69
C ILE A 243 6.41 -5.55 5.98
N GLN A 244 6.17 -6.54 5.13
CA GLN A 244 7.19 -7.04 4.21
C GLN A 244 6.78 -6.77 2.77
N ALA A 245 7.75 -6.40 1.94
CA ALA A 245 7.56 -6.19 0.52
C ALA A 245 8.66 -6.90 -0.27
N LEU A 246 8.26 -7.79 -1.17
CA LEU A 246 9.18 -8.46 -2.09
C LEU A 246 9.19 -7.67 -3.41
N VAL A 247 10.34 -7.10 -3.74
CA VAL A 247 10.53 -6.24 -4.92
C VAL A 247 11.06 -7.06 -6.08
N PHE A 248 10.48 -6.87 -7.26
CA PHE A 248 10.83 -7.55 -8.51
C PHE A 248 10.90 -9.08 -8.43
N PRO A 249 9.98 -9.77 -7.72
CA PRO A 249 10.02 -11.22 -7.75
C PRO A 249 9.86 -11.71 -9.20
N ASN A 250 10.64 -12.74 -9.53
CA ASN A 250 10.60 -13.40 -10.81
C ASN A 250 9.89 -14.76 -10.71
N THR A 251 9.66 -15.39 -11.85
CA THR A 251 8.87 -16.63 -11.97
C THR A 251 9.65 -17.90 -11.63
N ASP A 252 10.88 -17.77 -11.14
CA ASP A 252 11.67 -18.89 -10.69
C ASP A 252 11.01 -19.56 -9.46
N THR A 253 11.14 -20.88 -9.41
CA THR A 253 10.75 -21.74 -8.29
C THR A 253 11.21 -21.23 -6.94
N LYS A 254 12.41 -20.63 -6.85
CA LYS A 254 12.91 -20.04 -5.61
C LYS A 254 12.01 -18.90 -5.11
N TYR A 255 11.62 -17.98 -5.98
CA TYR A 255 10.75 -16.86 -5.61
C TYR A 255 9.38 -17.36 -5.17
N LEU A 256 8.83 -18.37 -5.83
CA LEU A 256 7.58 -18.99 -5.42
C LEU A 256 7.69 -19.64 -4.02
N ASP A 257 8.81 -20.30 -3.72
CA ASP A 257 9.06 -20.86 -2.40
C ASP A 257 9.23 -19.77 -1.32
N ASP A 258 9.95 -18.70 -1.64
CA ASP A 258 10.12 -17.56 -0.73
C ASP A 258 8.78 -16.87 -0.46
N ILE A 259 7.97 -16.63 -1.51
CA ILE A 259 6.62 -16.04 -1.39
C ILE A 259 5.75 -16.90 -0.49
N SER A 260 5.72 -18.23 -0.67
CA SER A 260 4.91 -19.11 0.19
C SER A 260 5.36 -19.04 1.65
N LYS A 261 6.67 -19.17 1.91
CA LYS A 261 7.23 -19.14 3.27
C LYS A 261 6.99 -17.80 3.96
N ILE A 262 7.20 -16.70 3.25
CA ILE A 262 6.99 -15.35 3.78
C ILE A 262 5.49 -15.12 4.02
N SER A 263 4.63 -15.51 3.08
CA SER A 263 3.18 -15.44 3.22
C SER A 263 2.70 -16.21 4.45
N GLU A 264 3.19 -17.43 4.68
CA GLU A 264 2.88 -18.22 5.87
C GLU A 264 3.39 -17.54 7.16
N ALA A 265 4.63 -17.05 7.17
CA ALA A 265 5.23 -16.38 8.33
C ALA A 265 4.58 -15.02 8.66
N MET A 266 4.05 -14.31 7.65
CA MET A 266 3.37 -13.03 7.85
C MET A 266 1.95 -13.23 8.39
N GLY A 267 1.27 -14.32 8.05
CA GLY A 267 -0.07 -14.62 8.57
C GLY A 267 -1.06 -13.50 8.25
N SER A 268 -1.62 -12.83 9.27
CA SER A 268 -2.53 -11.68 9.08
C SER A 268 -1.84 -10.35 8.78
N ARG A 269 -0.50 -10.29 8.86
CA ARG A 269 0.26 -9.07 8.56
C ARG A 269 0.32 -8.82 7.06
N LEU A 270 0.53 -7.56 6.69
CA LEU A 270 0.59 -7.12 5.30
C LEU A 270 1.85 -7.64 4.60
N PHE A 271 1.67 -8.33 3.48
CA PHE A 271 2.74 -8.75 2.60
C PHE A 271 2.47 -8.28 1.17
N LEU A 272 3.44 -7.55 0.61
CA LEU A 272 3.35 -6.90 -0.69
C LEU A 272 4.26 -7.57 -1.72
N LEU A 273 3.78 -7.73 -2.94
CA LEU A 273 4.61 -7.94 -4.12
C LEU A 273 4.71 -6.62 -4.87
N VAL A 274 5.92 -6.06 -4.98
CA VAL A 274 6.15 -4.80 -5.67
C VAL A 274 6.77 -5.07 -7.02
N ASN A 275 6.07 -4.62 -8.08
CA ASN A 275 6.44 -4.77 -9.48
C ASN A 275 6.87 -6.20 -9.87
N PRO A 276 6.06 -7.24 -9.61
CA PRO A 276 6.41 -8.60 -10.06
C PRO A 276 6.55 -8.65 -11.60
N PHE A 277 7.51 -9.44 -12.10
CA PHE A 277 7.80 -9.54 -13.55
C PHE A 277 6.70 -10.24 -14.37
N TRP A 278 5.72 -10.83 -13.72
CA TRP A 278 4.53 -11.39 -14.34
C TRP A 278 3.32 -10.48 -14.13
N ARG A 279 2.33 -10.57 -15.01
CA ARG A 279 1.02 -9.88 -14.87
C ARG A 279 -0.10 -10.86 -14.54
N ASN A 280 -0.12 -11.98 -15.23
CA ASN A 280 -1.11 -13.05 -15.12
C ASN A 280 -0.41 -14.42 -15.20
N VAL A 281 -1.17 -15.49 -14.98
CA VAL A 281 -0.68 -16.88 -15.00
C VAL A 281 -0.13 -17.26 -16.37
N ASP A 282 -0.69 -16.65 -17.42
CA ASP A 282 -0.27 -16.83 -18.80
C ASP A 282 0.95 -16.00 -19.21
N SER A 283 1.50 -15.21 -18.28
CA SER A 283 2.72 -14.46 -18.52
C SER A 283 3.84 -15.43 -18.89
N TRP A 284 4.48 -15.12 -20.02
CA TRP A 284 5.49 -15.95 -20.67
C TRP A 284 6.64 -16.35 -19.74
N SER A 285 6.88 -15.55 -18.70
CA SER A 285 7.92 -15.75 -17.70
C SER A 285 7.75 -17.05 -16.89
N PHE A 286 6.54 -17.58 -16.68
CA PHE A 286 6.33 -18.80 -15.86
C PHE A 286 6.71 -20.13 -16.53
N ASN A 287 7.08 -20.14 -17.81
CA ASN A 287 7.20 -21.39 -18.58
C ASN A 287 8.57 -21.68 -19.19
N LEU A 288 9.53 -20.75 -19.13
CA LEU A 288 10.70 -20.86 -20.00
C LEU A 288 11.68 -21.97 -19.56
N LEU A 289 11.79 -22.27 -18.27
CA LEU A 289 12.86 -23.15 -17.76
C LEU A 289 12.42 -24.20 -16.72
N ALA A 290 11.16 -24.23 -16.29
CA ALA A 290 10.71 -25.13 -15.22
C ALA A 290 9.33 -25.77 -15.50
N PRO A 291 9.26 -27.09 -15.77
CA PRO A 291 7.99 -27.80 -15.91
C PRO A 291 7.16 -27.69 -14.62
N GLY A 292 5.92 -27.22 -14.71
CA GLY A 292 5.00 -27.11 -13.57
C GLY A 292 5.07 -25.79 -12.78
N ALA A 293 5.95 -24.86 -13.15
CA ALA A 293 6.04 -23.55 -12.50
C ALA A 293 4.73 -22.74 -12.61
N LYS A 294 4.01 -22.83 -13.73
CA LYS A 294 2.66 -22.23 -13.87
C LYS A 294 1.66 -22.70 -12.82
N ARG A 295 1.60 -24.01 -12.56
CA ARG A 295 0.67 -24.57 -11.56
C ARG A 295 1.04 -24.07 -10.16
N LYS A 296 2.33 -24.09 -9.82
CA LYS A 296 2.81 -23.58 -8.54
C LYS A 296 2.57 -22.08 -8.39
N ALA A 297 2.72 -21.30 -9.46
CA ALA A 297 2.43 -19.87 -9.47
C ALA A 297 0.95 -19.59 -9.26
N GLN A 298 0.06 -20.35 -9.92
CA GLN A 298 -1.38 -20.31 -9.67
C GLN A 298 -1.66 -20.54 -8.18
N GLU A 299 -1.16 -21.64 -7.62
CA GLU A 299 -1.38 -22.02 -6.23
C GLU A 299 -0.83 -21.00 -5.22
N VAL A 300 0.37 -20.47 -5.45
CA VAL A 300 1.08 -19.62 -4.48
C VAL A 300 0.70 -18.14 -4.59
N VAL A 301 0.50 -17.62 -5.78
CA VAL A 301 0.30 -16.18 -6.00
C VAL A 301 -1.17 -15.88 -6.24
N PHE A 302 -1.79 -16.57 -7.18
CA PHE A 302 -3.14 -16.20 -7.63
C PHE A 302 -4.22 -16.77 -6.70
N ASP A 303 -4.07 -18.00 -6.22
CA ASP A 303 -5.02 -18.66 -5.33
C ASP A 303 -4.88 -18.20 -3.87
N GLN A 304 -3.68 -17.78 -3.44
CA GLN A 304 -3.48 -17.15 -2.11
C GLN A 304 -4.02 -15.71 -2.03
N GLY A 305 -4.62 -15.20 -3.12
CA GLY A 305 -5.33 -13.93 -3.10
C GLY A 305 -4.43 -12.70 -3.09
N PHE A 306 -3.28 -12.73 -3.78
CA PHE A 306 -2.50 -11.52 -4.04
C PHE A 306 -3.26 -10.59 -4.97
N ASN A 307 -4.07 -9.71 -4.38
CA ASN A 307 -4.92 -8.78 -5.11
C ASN A 307 -4.11 -7.57 -5.55
N GLU A 308 -4.26 -7.17 -6.81
CA GLU A 308 -3.66 -5.93 -7.29
C GLU A 308 -4.41 -4.73 -6.70
N THR A 309 -3.76 -4.02 -5.78
CA THR A 309 -4.36 -2.90 -5.06
C THR A 309 -3.95 -1.55 -5.63
N TYR A 310 -2.78 -1.47 -6.24
CA TYR A 310 -2.34 -0.29 -6.98
C TYR A 310 -1.58 -0.68 -8.23
N SER A 311 -1.88 -0.03 -9.35
CA SER A 311 -1.20 -0.25 -10.61
C SER A 311 -1.20 1.02 -11.44
N LEU A 312 -0.02 1.49 -11.84
CA LEU A 312 0.16 2.59 -12.78
C LEU A 312 0.83 2.06 -14.04
N MET A 313 0.12 2.12 -15.16
CA MET A 313 0.63 1.73 -16.46
C MET A 313 0.74 2.96 -17.36
N VAL A 314 1.93 3.17 -17.91
CA VAL A 314 2.19 4.16 -18.96
C VAL A 314 2.47 3.39 -20.24
N PHE A 315 1.81 3.76 -21.33
CA PHE A 315 1.99 3.12 -22.63
C PHE A 315 1.51 4.03 -23.75
N GLN A 316 1.91 3.73 -24.99
CA GLN A 316 1.53 4.52 -26.16
C GLN A 316 0.52 3.76 -27.04
N VAL A 317 -0.54 4.45 -27.46
CA VAL A 317 -1.55 3.90 -28.38
C VAL A 317 -1.83 4.91 -29.48
N ARG A 318 -1.70 4.49 -30.75
CA ARG A 318 -1.84 5.37 -31.93
C ARG A 318 -0.96 6.64 -31.88
N GLY A 319 0.19 6.57 -31.19
CA GLY A 319 1.11 7.70 -31.01
C GLY A 319 0.70 8.69 -29.92
N GLU A 320 -0.38 8.42 -29.18
CA GLU A 320 -0.79 9.18 -28.01
C GLU A 320 -0.26 8.53 -26.74
N ASN A 321 0.24 9.35 -25.80
CA ASN A 321 0.61 8.88 -24.47
C ASN A 321 -0.66 8.55 -23.69
N CYS A 322 -0.75 7.33 -23.18
CA CYS A 322 -1.89 6.84 -22.43
C CYS A 322 -1.44 6.38 -21.05
N VAL A 323 -2.32 6.56 -20.07
CA VAL A 323 -2.10 6.11 -18.70
C VAL A 323 -3.32 5.35 -18.22
N ALA A 324 -3.08 4.19 -17.63
CA ALA A 324 -4.09 3.45 -16.89
C ALA A 324 -3.71 3.42 -15.41
N VAL A 325 -4.64 3.83 -14.55
CA VAL A 325 -4.46 3.85 -13.09
C VAL A 325 -5.50 2.95 -12.45
N LYS A 326 -5.03 2.06 -11.58
CA LYS A 326 -5.87 1.30 -10.64
C LYS A 326 -5.45 1.65 -9.23
N ALA A 327 -6.42 2.03 -8.41
CA ALA A 327 -6.20 2.35 -7.01
C ALA A 327 -7.41 1.88 -6.21
N TYR A 328 -7.23 0.81 -5.43
CA TYR A 328 -8.28 0.22 -4.62
C TYR A 328 -9.02 1.28 -3.77
N PRO A 329 -10.36 1.28 -3.70
CA PRO A 329 -11.31 0.27 -4.20
C PRO A 329 -11.80 0.55 -5.63
N TYR A 330 -11.17 1.47 -6.36
CA TYR A 330 -11.64 1.88 -7.68
C TYR A 330 -11.13 0.94 -8.77
N ASP A 331 -12.00 0.71 -9.76
CA ASP A 331 -11.68 0.03 -11.01
C ASP A 331 -10.62 0.81 -11.82
N TRP A 332 -10.05 0.17 -12.84
CA TRP A 332 -9.09 0.83 -13.73
C TRP A 332 -9.70 2.05 -14.39
N GLN A 333 -8.95 3.15 -14.39
CA GLN A 333 -9.31 4.38 -15.06
C GLN A 333 -8.30 4.71 -16.15
N LEU A 334 -8.82 5.08 -17.32
CA LEU A 334 -8.04 5.26 -18.54
C LEU A 334 -7.98 6.73 -18.91
N PHE A 335 -6.78 7.19 -19.20
CA PHE A 335 -6.48 8.57 -19.55
C PHE A 335 -5.61 8.61 -20.80
N ALA A 336 -5.80 9.64 -21.62
CA ALA A 336 -4.91 9.97 -22.73
C ALA A 336 -4.47 11.42 -22.62
N PHE A 337 -3.21 11.65 -22.94
CA PHE A 337 -2.61 12.99 -23.01
C PHE A 337 -2.81 13.53 -24.40
N ARG A 338 -3.42 14.71 -24.50
CA ARG A 338 -3.58 15.45 -25.75
C ARG A 338 -2.78 16.73 -25.67
N GLU A 339 -1.86 16.91 -26.61
CA GLU A 339 -1.16 18.19 -26.83
C GLU A 339 -2.18 19.32 -27.03
N ASP A 340 -2.02 20.42 -26.27
CA ASP A 340 -2.84 21.62 -26.42
C ASP A 340 -2.56 22.28 -27.78
N ASP A 341 -3.61 22.86 -28.37
CA ASP A 341 -3.52 23.57 -29.64
C ASP A 341 -2.89 24.97 -29.47
N TYR A 342 -3.03 25.58 -28.28
CA TYR A 342 -2.58 26.95 -28.01
C TYR A 342 -1.20 27.04 -27.38
N TYR A 343 -0.85 26.11 -26.48
CA TYR A 343 0.40 26.16 -25.73
C TYR A 343 1.33 25.03 -26.14
N VAL A 344 2.51 25.41 -26.65
CA VAL A 344 3.58 24.45 -26.99
C VAL A 344 4.03 23.76 -25.70
N ASN A 345 4.06 22.43 -25.71
CA ASN A 345 4.44 21.56 -24.58
C ASN A 345 3.47 21.51 -23.40
N GLN A 346 2.21 21.96 -23.56
CA GLN A 346 1.16 21.61 -22.59
C GLN A 346 0.37 20.42 -23.08
N GLU A 347 0.16 19.45 -22.20
CA GLU A 347 -0.68 18.29 -22.45
C GLU A 347 -1.91 18.35 -21.53
N SER A 348 -3.09 18.24 -22.15
CA SER A 348 -4.36 18.09 -21.45
C SER A 348 -4.64 16.62 -21.20
N ILE A 349 -5.00 16.28 -19.96
CA ILE A 349 -5.35 14.91 -19.57
C ILE A 349 -6.84 14.71 -19.83
N LEU A 350 -7.17 13.80 -20.74
CA LEU A 350 -8.54 13.43 -21.08
C LEU A 350 -8.86 12.05 -20.54
N ARG A 351 -9.92 11.94 -19.72
CA ARG A 351 -10.44 10.65 -19.27
C ARG A 351 -11.13 9.95 -20.44
N LEU A 352 -10.62 8.77 -20.79
CA LEU A 352 -11.20 7.91 -21.83
C LEU A 352 -12.39 7.12 -21.29
N GLY A 353 -12.23 6.48 -20.13
CA GLY A 353 -13.24 5.62 -19.52
C GLY A 353 -12.72 4.88 -18.28
N SER A 354 -13.38 3.78 -17.91
CA SER A 354 -12.97 2.86 -16.85
C SER A 354 -13.32 1.41 -17.17
N THR A 355 -12.58 0.46 -16.61
CA THR A 355 -12.76 -0.99 -16.82
C THR A 355 -12.45 -1.77 -15.54
N LYS A 356 -13.13 -2.90 -15.32
CA LYS A 356 -12.89 -3.77 -14.17
C LYS A 356 -11.59 -4.56 -14.32
N GLU A 357 -11.30 -5.00 -15.54
CA GLU A 357 -10.13 -5.80 -15.87
C GLU A 357 -8.99 -4.93 -16.40
N GLU A 358 -7.75 -5.45 -16.39
CA GLU A 358 -6.59 -4.75 -16.95
C GLU A 358 -6.86 -4.33 -18.40
N PRO A 359 -6.69 -3.05 -18.74
CA PRO A 359 -7.02 -2.55 -20.07
C PRO A 359 -6.06 -3.10 -21.13
N THR A 360 -6.63 -3.59 -22.23
CA THR A 360 -5.86 -4.00 -23.40
C THR A 360 -5.64 -2.82 -24.35
N SER A 361 -4.57 -2.88 -25.16
CA SER A 361 -4.32 -1.86 -26.19
C SER A 361 -5.47 -1.75 -27.21
N ALA A 362 -6.19 -2.85 -27.47
CA ALA A 362 -7.37 -2.86 -28.32
C ALA A 362 -8.53 -2.05 -27.73
N LEU A 363 -8.83 -2.23 -26.44
CA LEU A 363 -9.85 -1.46 -25.72
C LEU A 363 -9.51 0.04 -25.73
N VAL A 364 -8.26 0.38 -25.44
CA VAL A 364 -7.81 1.78 -25.41
C VAL A 364 -7.89 2.39 -26.82
N THR A 365 -7.54 1.63 -27.86
CA THR A 365 -7.67 2.06 -29.26
C THR A 365 -9.12 2.38 -29.62
N GLU A 366 -10.06 1.52 -29.22
CA GLU A 366 -11.50 1.76 -29.44
C GLU A 366 -11.97 3.04 -28.73
N LEU A 367 -11.60 3.21 -27.47
CA LEU A 367 -11.96 4.39 -26.69
C LEU A 367 -11.38 5.68 -27.30
N ILE A 368 -10.12 5.66 -27.74
CA ILE A 368 -9.50 6.79 -28.45
C ILE A 368 -10.26 7.09 -29.76
N ASN A 369 -10.60 6.07 -30.55
CA ASN A 369 -11.30 6.26 -31.83
C ASN A 369 -12.71 6.82 -31.66
N SER A 370 -13.38 6.55 -30.53
CA SER A 370 -14.71 7.09 -30.23
C SER A 370 -14.71 8.58 -29.90
N ARG A 371 -13.54 9.17 -29.62
CA ARG A 371 -13.39 10.54 -29.15
C ARG A 371 -13.05 11.48 -30.32
N PRO A 372 -13.87 12.53 -30.59
CA PRO A 372 -13.58 13.47 -31.66
C PRO A 372 -12.23 14.19 -31.50
N GLU A 373 -11.77 14.36 -30.26
CA GLU A 373 -10.49 14.99 -29.91
C GLU A 373 -9.27 14.25 -30.46
N PHE A 374 -9.39 12.93 -30.70
CA PHE A 374 -8.30 12.07 -31.20
C PHE A 374 -8.57 11.55 -32.62
N LYS A 375 -9.46 12.23 -33.37
CA LYS A 375 -9.74 11.90 -34.78
C LYS A 375 -8.47 11.99 -35.63
N ASP A 376 -7.70 13.06 -35.45
CA ASP A 376 -6.38 13.21 -36.03
C ASP A 376 -5.33 12.58 -35.09
N THR A 377 -4.35 11.86 -35.62
CA THR A 377 -3.20 11.38 -34.83
C THR A 377 -2.28 12.54 -34.44
N ARG A 378 -1.47 12.35 -33.39
CA ARG A 378 -0.41 13.30 -32.98
C ARG A 378 0.39 13.85 -34.15
N THR A 379 0.88 12.99 -35.05
CA THR A 379 1.63 13.40 -36.24
C THR A 379 0.81 14.27 -37.20
N MET A 380 -0.47 13.93 -37.43
CA MET A 380 -1.34 14.75 -38.29
C MET A 380 -1.63 16.12 -37.67
N ARG A 381 -1.80 16.20 -36.34
CA ARG A 381 -1.98 17.47 -35.63
C ARG A 381 -0.72 18.34 -35.73
N GLN A 382 0.46 17.76 -35.53
CA GLN A 382 1.74 18.45 -35.68
C GLN A 382 1.96 18.94 -37.12
N MET A 383 1.62 18.13 -38.14
CA MET A 383 1.67 18.56 -39.54
C MET A 383 0.73 19.72 -39.84
N LYS A 384 -0.52 19.69 -39.35
CA LYS A 384 -1.47 20.80 -39.51
C LYS A 384 -0.96 22.09 -38.86
N LYS A 385 -0.38 22.00 -37.66
CA LYS A 385 0.26 23.14 -36.98
C LYS A 385 1.42 23.72 -37.80
N ASN A 386 2.23 22.89 -38.44
CA ASN A 386 3.36 23.33 -39.26
C ASN A 386 2.93 23.97 -40.59
N ILE A 387 1.80 23.53 -41.18
CA ILE A 387 1.25 24.13 -42.42
C ILE A 387 0.62 25.50 -42.16
N GLN A 388 0.10 25.73 -40.95
CA GLN A 388 -0.56 26.98 -40.56
C GLN A 388 0.41 28.09 -40.12
N ARG A 389 1.69 27.77 -39.91
CA ARG A 389 2.77 28.72 -39.66
C ARG A 389 3.41 29.13 -40.98
#